data_AF-A0A3N5VII0-F1
#
_entry.id   AF-A0A3N5VII0-F1
#
_cell.length_a   1.000
_cell.length_b   1.000
_cell.length_c   1.000
_cell.angle_alpha   90.00
_cell.angle_beta   90.00
_cell.angle_gamma   90.00
#
_symmetry.space_group_name_H-M   'P 1'
#
loop_
_entity.id
_entity.type
_entity.pdbx_description
1 polymer ?
#
loop_
_entity_poly.entity_id
_entity_poly.type
_entity_poly.pdbx_seq_one_letter_code
_entity_poly.pdbx_strand_id
1 'polypeptide(L)'
;MPSSRAACQTGCRFASTISWPPRGRPESACGNTARIRSLEEVGGLKPVDSTRDGRIPVLLEAVRILAKAVGSEISIRGNCDQGPFSLACLLRGSEDFLMDLAEEPENPDITRLLEVCHQSHLAVHRAVAAAGAHFTSLGDSFSGPDVISPAMFEQFSRPFEERLVREVAAEGLFTVIHICGDTTRIQESLGAYDFCGFELDYKTNAALAKSTVGKNHVLFGNIDPSGLVARGTADQVRAASLKSGNPEAGSFSMPAAPSRPARRRRTSMRWSAPRTTSAFTSDRWLHAPRGNCIAKPREFSERAAVHPTQATIIRLTRLTDSSLIVHWFTEEHGLIKTVAKGARRPKSPFAGQLDLFFGGEIVFQRAKRGELHALREVSIRHWREGLRRNYSSTLFAAYCCQLLESAVEPEHPEPGLYDLLGRALDHVERNEPGARALRHYERELARLLGISHDQRQAHFSLRDALGSLPSTRGELLERLSKSDDLSSSAEGKQR
;
A
#
# COMPACT_ATOMS: atom_id res chain seq x y z
N MET A 1 -24.80 -0.48 1.70
CA MET A 1 -24.24 -0.58 0.33
C MET A 1 -22.90 -1.28 0.42
N PRO A 2 -22.65 -2.41 -0.26
CA PRO A 2 -21.38 -3.12 -0.11
C PRO A 2 -20.32 -2.46 -1.00
N SER A 3 -19.28 -1.91 -0.35
CA SER A 3 -18.08 -1.40 -1.00
C SER A 3 -17.33 -2.55 -1.70
N SER A 4 -16.96 -2.32 -2.95
CA SER A 4 -16.24 -3.24 -3.83
C SER A 4 -14.91 -3.69 -3.21
N ARG A 5 -14.83 -4.97 -2.82
CA ARG A 5 -13.63 -5.64 -2.30
C ARG A 5 -13.04 -6.60 -3.34
N ALA A 6 -12.26 -6.08 -4.29
CA ALA A 6 -11.55 -6.90 -5.29
C ALA A 6 -10.10 -6.39 -5.44
N ALA A 7 -9.09 -7.24 -5.18
CA ALA A 7 -7.70 -6.92 -5.56
C ALA A 7 -6.69 -8.09 -5.51
N CYS A 8 -6.89 -9.15 -4.69
CA CYS A 8 -5.90 -10.24 -4.61
C CYS A 8 -6.62 -11.58 -4.63
N GLN A 9 -6.75 -12.24 -5.79
CA GLN A 9 -7.56 -13.46 -5.93
C GLN A 9 -6.73 -14.71 -6.24
N THR A 10 -5.68 -14.63 -7.04
CA THR A 10 -4.73 -15.74 -7.30
C THR A 10 -3.89 -16.05 -6.06
N GLY A 11 -3.46 -15.02 -5.33
CA GLY A 11 -2.76 -15.17 -4.05
C GLY A 11 -3.62 -15.78 -2.94
N CYS A 12 -4.96 -15.83 -3.06
CA CYS A 12 -5.84 -16.36 -1.99
C CYS A 12 -5.75 -17.86 -1.75
N ARG A 13 -5.40 -18.66 -2.75
CA ARG A 13 -5.18 -20.09 -2.55
C ARG A 13 -3.84 -20.33 -1.84
N PHE A 14 -2.88 -19.48 -2.13
CA PHE A 14 -1.48 -19.67 -1.82
C PHE A 14 -1.04 -18.96 -0.55
N ALA A 15 -1.60 -17.80 -0.23
CA ALA A 15 -1.35 -17.07 1.00
C ALA A 15 -1.96 -17.84 2.18
N SER A 16 -1.13 -18.16 3.16
CA SER A 16 -1.57 -18.86 4.38
C SER A 16 -2.53 -18.02 5.22
N THR A 17 -2.50 -16.68 5.10
CA THR A 17 -3.50 -15.75 5.65
C THR A 17 -3.50 -14.43 4.86
N ILE A 18 -4.67 -14.00 4.37
CA ILE A 18 -4.86 -12.65 3.79
C ILE A 18 -5.49 -11.78 4.87
N SER A 19 -4.83 -10.67 5.19
CA SER A 19 -5.37 -9.66 6.09
C SER A 19 -6.33 -8.76 5.31
N TRP A 20 -7.45 -8.46 5.96
CA TRP A 20 -8.49 -7.58 5.43
C TRP A 20 -8.57 -6.37 6.33
N PRO A 21 -7.70 -5.36 6.13
CA PRO A 21 -7.76 -4.16 6.93
C PRO A 21 -9.13 -3.46 6.73
N PRO A 22 -9.68 -2.79 7.76
CA PRO A 22 -10.97 -2.09 7.66
C PRO A 22 -10.99 -1.01 6.57
N ARG A 23 -9.83 -0.41 6.27
CA ARG A 23 -9.57 0.49 5.14
C ARG A 23 -8.26 0.08 4.47
N GLY A 24 -8.26 -0.08 3.16
CA GLY A 24 -7.09 -0.55 2.40
C GLY A 24 -7.43 -1.70 1.45
N ARG A 25 -6.46 -2.10 0.62
CA ARG A 25 -6.59 -3.32 -0.21
C ARG A 25 -6.31 -4.54 0.67
N PRO A 26 -6.88 -5.72 0.36
CA PRO A 26 -6.44 -6.96 0.98
C PRO A 26 -4.95 -7.16 0.70
N GLU A 27 -4.20 -7.38 1.77
CA GLU A 27 -2.76 -7.61 1.72
C GLU A 27 -2.50 -9.05 2.17
N SER A 28 -1.46 -9.69 1.62
CA SER A 28 -0.84 -10.81 2.32
C SER A 28 -0.41 -10.30 3.70
N ALA A 29 -0.78 -10.98 4.79
CA ALA A 29 -0.43 -10.52 6.13
C ALA A 29 1.08 -10.23 6.21
N CYS A 30 1.46 -8.96 6.33
CA CYS A 30 2.86 -8.55 6.40
C CYS A 30 3.42 -9.04 7.73
N GLY A 31 4.27 -10.06 7.68
CA GLY A 31 4.82 -10.79 8.83
C GLY A 31 4.66 -12.31 8.69
N ASN A 32 5.76 -13.01 8.41
CA ASN A 32 5.98 -14.46 8.63
C ASN A 32 5.01 -15.49 8.00
N THR A 33 4.22 -15.13 6.97
CA THR A 33 3.19 -16.03 6.38
C THR A 33 3.49 -16.50 4.95
N ALA A 34 4.77 -16.56 4.55
CA ALA A 34 5.17 -17.21 3.30
C ALA A 34 4.64 -18.65 3.25
N ARG A 35 4.16 -19.07 2.08
CA ARG A 35 3.58 -20.41 1.89
C ARG A 35 4.64 -21.50 1.94
N ILE A 36 5.81 -21.19 1.40
CA ILE A 36 7.02 -22.01 1.42
C ILE A 36 8.11 -21.23 2.16
N ARG A 37 8.88 -21.90 3.03
CA ARG A 37 9.98 -21.27 3.78
C ARG A 37 11.34 -21.52 3.15
N SER A 38 11.43 -22.51 2.27
CA SER A 38 12.61 -22.78 1.45
C SER A 38 12.20 -23.18 0.03
N LEU A 39 13.15 -23.08 -0.90
CA LEU A 39 12.97 -23.53 -2.28
C LEU A 39 12.74 -25.05 -2.40
N GLU A 40 13.22 -25.85 -1.45
CA GLU A 40 13.01 -27.30 -1.41
C GLU A 40 11.52 -27.67 -1.31
N GLU A 41 10.69 -26.80 -0.72
CA GLU A 41 9.24 -27.02 -0.59
C GLU A 41 8.47 -26.81 -1.90
N VAL A 42 9.10 -26.25 -2.94
CA VAL A 42 8.46 -25.96 -4.24
C VAL A 42 7.87 -27.21 -4.88
N GLY A 43 8.50 -28.38 -4.70
CA GLY A 43 8.00 -29.66 -5.22
C GLY A 43 6.60 -30.06 -4.72
N GLY A 44 6.16 -29.50 -3.59
CA GLY A 44 4.81 -29.70 -3.05
C GLY A 44 3.74 -28.77 -3.63
N LEU A 45 4.13 -27.74 -4.38
CA LEU A 45 3.20 -26.77 -4.95
C LEU A 45 2.54 -27.30 -6.22
N LYS A 46 1.27 -26.94 -6.40
CA LYS A 46 0.49 -27.27 -7.59
C LYS A 46 -0.16 -26.00 -8.16
N PRO A 47 -0.29 -25.89 -9.49
CA PRO A 47 -1.06 -24.80 -10.09
C PRO A 47 -2.49 -24.72 -9.54
N VAL A 48 -3.07 -23.52 -9.52
CA VAL A 48 -4.46 -23.31 -9.05
C VAL A 48 -5.49 -24.02 -9.92
N ASP A 49 -6.53 -24.55 -9.26
CA ASP A 49 -7.79 -24.92 -9.89
C ASP A 49 -8.75 -23.73 -9.74
N SER A 50 -8.92 -22.99 -10.84
CA SER A 50 -9.70 -21.76 -10.90
C SER A 50 -11.18 -21.94 -10.57
N THR A 51 -11.71 -23.17 -10.55
CA THR A 51 -13.13 -23.45 -10.27
C THR A 51 -13.45 -23.67 -8.79
N ARG A 52 -12.45 -23.95 -7.96
CA ARG A 52 -12.66 -24.34 -6.55
C ARG A 52 -11.78 -23.58 -5.56
N ASP A 53 -10.66 -23.04 -6.00
CA ASP A 53 -9.64 -22.56 -5.07
C ASP A 53 -9.85 -21.11 -4.63
N GLY A 54 -9.81 -20.92 -3.30
CA GLY A 54 -9.85 -19.61 -2.67
C GLY A 54 -11.05 -18.78 -3.13
N ARG A 55 -10.78 -17.58 -3.65
CA ARG A 55 -11.80 -16.63 -4.10
C ARG A 55 -11.87 -16.48 -5.62
N ILE A 56 -11.19 -17.35 -6.36
CA ILE A 56 -11.29 -17.38 -7.82
C ILE A 56 -12.75 -17.67 -8.25
N PRO A 57 -13.50 -18.61 -7.64
CA PRO A 57 -14.90 -18.83 -8.02
C PRO A 57 -15.80 -17.59 -7.86
N VAL A 58 -15.50 -16.76 -6.84
CA VAL A 58 -16.20 -15.48 -6.61
C VAL A 58 -15.89 -14.47 -7.72
N LEU A 59 -14.64 -14.41 -8.19
CA LEU A 59 -14.27 -13.62 -9.37
C LEU A 59 -15.05 -14.06 -10.60
N LEU A 60 -15.06 -15.37 -10.87
CA LEU A 60 -15.74 -15.91 -12.04
C LEU A 60 -17.23 -15.60 -12.01
N GLU A 61 -17.86 -15.71 -10.84
CA GLU A 61 -19.28 -15.38 -10.70
C GLU A 61 -19.55 -13.88 -10.87
N ALA A 62 -18.69 -13.02 -10.32
CA ALA A 62 -18.80 -11.58 -10.56
C ALA A 62 -18.69 -11.22 -12.05
N VAL A 63 -17.77 -11.85 -12.79
CA VAL A 63 -17.64 -11.67 -14.25
C VAL A 63 -18.91 -12.12 -14.98
N ARG A 64 -19.50 -13.27 -14.62
CA ARG A 64 -20.76 -13.74 -15.23
C ARG A 64 -21.93 -12.79 -14.98
N ILE A 65 -22.05 -12.28 -13.76
CA ILE A 65 -23.09 -11.31 -13.38
C ILE A 65 -22.91 -10.03 -14.20
N LEU A 66 -21.68 -9.51 -14.31
CA LEU A 66 -21.38 -8.33 -15.10
C LEU A 66 -21.68 -8.55 -16.58
N ALA A 67 -21.24 -9.68 -17.16
CA ALA A 67 -21.48 -10.01 -18.57
C ALA A 67 -22.98 -10.07 -18.89
N LYS A 68 -23.79 -10.62 -17.99
CA LYS A 68 -25.25 -10.63 -18.14
C LYS A 68 -25.86 -9.21 -18.03
N ALA A 69 -25.33 -8.37 -17.16
CA ALA A 69 -25.87 -7.04 -16.90
C ALA A 69 -25.57 -6.03 -18.01
N VAL A 70 -24.35 -6.05 -18.56
CA VAL A 70 -23.89 -5.05 -19.55
C VAL A 70 -24.05 -5.48 -21.00
N GLY A 71 -24.31 -6.77 -21.25
CA GLY A 71 -24.45 -7.32 -22.59
C GLY A 71 -23.21 -7.03 -23.46
N SER A 72 -23.43 -6.42 -24.62
CA SER A 72 -22.36 -6.05 -25.57
C SER A 72 -22.02 -4.55 -25.57
N GLU A 73 -22.55 -3.76 -24.64
CA GLU A 73 -22.35 -2.31 -24.62
C GLU A 73 -21.03 -1.91 -23.95
N ILE A 74 -20.57 -2.69 -22.95
CA ILE A 74 -19.38 -2.39 -22.15
C ILE A 74 -18.44 -3.58 -22.16
N SER A 75 -17.18 -3.34 -22.54
CA SER A 75 -16.11 -4.34 -22.46
C SER A 75 -15.74 -4.63 -21.01
N ILE A 76 -15.59 -5.92 -20.68
CA ILE A 76 -15.24 -6.39 -19.33
C ILE A 76 -13.78 -6.83 -19.32
N ARG A 77 -12.97 -6.23 -18.44
CA ARG A 77 -11.61 -6.66 -18.12
C ARG A 77 -11.66 -7.72 -17.03
N GLY A 78 -11.10 -8.90 -17.31
CA GLY A 78 -10.85 -9.94 -16.30
C GLY A 78 -9.48 -9.73 -15.66
N ASN A 79 -9.44 -9.14 -14.47
CA ASN A 79 -8.19 -8.92 -13.75
C ASN A 79 -7.64 -10.24 -13.17
N CYS A 80 -6.41 -10.58 -13.54
CA CYS A 80 -5.72 -11.81 -13.10
C CYS A 80 -4.50 -11.51 -12.22
N ASP A 81 -4.47 -10.40 -11.48
CA ASP A 81 -3.34 -10.02 -10.60
C ASP A 81 -3.16 -11.02 -9.46
N GLN A 82 -1.95 -11.47 -9.12
CA GLN A 82 -0.60 -10.89 -9.30
C GLN A 82 0.28 -11.77 -10.18
N GLY A 83 0.99 -11.25 -11.20
CA GLY A 83 1.81 -11.92 -12.22
C GLY A 83 2.80 -13.00 -11.73
N PRO A 84 3.39 -13.83 -12.62
CA PRO A 84 4.19 -14.98 -12.21
C PRO A 84 5.33 -14.65 -11.23
N PHE A 85 6.06 -13.56 -11.45
CA PHE A 85 7.18 -13.17 -10.59
C PHE A 85 6.68 -12.64 -9.25
N SER A 86 5.71 -11.74 -9.27
CA SER A 86 5.08 -11.20 -8.05
C SER A 86 4.38 -12.28 -7.22
N LEU A 87 3.78 -13.29 -7.87
CA LEU A 87 3.20 -14.44 -7.18
C LEU A 87 4.27 -15.30 -6.52
N ALA A 88 5.44 -15.48 -7.14
CA ALA A 88 6.58 -16.15 -6.53
C ALA A 88 7.08 -15.38 -5.29
N CYS A 89 7.19 -14.05 -5.36
CA CYS A 89 7.48 -13.20 -4.20
C CYS A 89 6.46 -13.41 -3.07
N LEU A 90 5.17 -13.50 -3.37
CA LEU A 90 4.13 -13.72 -2.35
C LEU A 90 4.19 -15.14 -1.74
N LEU A 91 4.56 -16.14 -2.54
CA LEU A 91 4.67 -17.53 -2.10
C LEU A 91 5.87 -17.77 -1.19
N ARG A 92 7.04 -17.26 -1.58
CA ARG A 92 8.32 -17.46 -0.89
C ARG A 92 8.61 -16.41 0.17
N GLY A 93 7.92 -15.26 0.11
CA GLY A 93 8.30 -14.04 0.82
C GLY A 93 9.16 -13.18 -0.09
N SER A 94 8.84 -11.89 -0.24
CA SER A 94 9.48 -11.03 -1.24
C SER A 94 10.97 -10.81 -0.96
N GLU A 95 11.33 -10.57 0.31
CA GLU A 95 12.73 -10.40 0.72
C GLU A 95 13.52 -11.68 0.44
N ASP A 96 13.03 -12.80 0.97
CA ASP A 96 13.69 -14.09 0.80
C ASP A 96 13.81 -14.52 -0.66
N PHE A 97 12.77 -14.35 -1.48
CA PHE A 97 12.85 -14.70 -2.90
C PHE A 97 13.87 -13.83 -3.63
N LEU A 98 13.92 -12.53 -3.34
CA LEU A 98 14.91 -11.65 -3.95
C LEU A 98 16.34 -12.01 -3.51
N MET A 99 16.52 -12.46 -2.27
CA MET A 99 17.79 -13.02 -1.78
C MET A 99 18.13 -14.32 -2.49
N ASP A 100 17.18 -15.25 -2.65
CA ASP A 100 17.36 -16.50 -3.39
C ASP A 100 17.84 -16.22 -4.83
N LEU A 101 17.25 -15.23 -5.52
CA LEU A 101 17.67 -14.82 -6.87
C LEU A 101 19.09 -14.23 -6.92
N ALA A 102 19.53 -13.58 -5.84
CA ALA A 102 20.84 -12.93 -5.77
C ALA A 102 21.96 -13.91 -5.38
N GLU A 103 21.68 -14.85 -4.49
CA GLU A 103 22.66 -15.79 -3.95
C GLU A 103 22.74 -17.08 -4.77
N GLU A 104 21.61 -17.57 -5.27
CA GLU A 104 21.51 -18.86 -5.97
C GLU A 104 20.74 -18.77 -7.30
N PRO A 105 21.12 -17.88 -8.24
CA PRO A 105 20.37 -17.62 -9.49
C PRO A 105 20.20 -18.83 -10.41
N GLU A 106 21.04 -19.87 -10.24
CA GLU A 106 21.01 -21.10 -11.04
C GLU A 106 20.19 -22.22 -10.37
N ASN A 107 19.62 -21.98 -9.19
CA ASN A 107 18.84 -22.98 -8.48
C ASN A 107 17.58 -23.37 -9.29
N PRO A 108 17.42 -24.64 -9.69
CA PRO A 108 16.31 -25.07 -10.54
C PRO A 108 14.93 -24.92 -9.87
N ASP A 109 14.87 -24.83 -8.55
CA ASP A 109 13.62 -24.61 -7.82
C ASP A 109 13.06 -23.19 -8.00
N ILE A 110 13.90 -22.20 -8.32
CA ILE A 110 13.42 -20.85 -8.70
C ILE A 110 12.59 -20.95 -9.98
N THR A 111 13.13 -21.59 -11.01
CA THR A 111 12.43 -21.81 -12.27
C THR A 111 11.16 -22.63 -12.05
N ARG A 112 11.22 -23.67 -11.20
CA ARG A 112 10.06 -24.49 -10.86
C ARG A 112 8.96 -23.71 -10.15
N LEU A 113 9.32 -22.80 -9.25
CA LEU A 113 8.37 -21.92 -8.56
C LEU A 113 7.68 -20.98 -9.55
N LEU A 114 8.46 -20.30 -10.40
CA LEU A 114 7.94 -19.42 -11.45
C LEU A 114 7.05 -20.17 -12.45
N GLU A 115 7.37 -21.42 -12.77
CA GLU A 115 6.54 -22.27 -13.61
C GLU A 115 5.18 -22.56 -12.97
N VAL A 116 5.14 -22.91 -11.68
CA VAL A 116 3.86 -23.11 -10.95
C VAL A 116 3.04 -21.82 -10.92
N CYS A 117 3.68 -20.68 -10.72
CA CYS A 117 3.03 -19.37 -10.75
C CYS A 117 2.44 -19.08 -12.13
N HIS A 118 3.22 -19.27 -13.19
CA HIS A 118 2.79 -19.09 -14.57
C HIS A 118 1.60 -19.99 -14.93
N GLN A 119 1.66 -21.29 -14.62
CA GLN A 119 0.55 -22.21 -14.90
C GLN A 119 -0.72 -21.83 -14.14
N SER A 120 -0.55 -21.31 -12.91
CA SER A 120 -1.67 -20.78 -12.13
C SER A 120 -2.32 -19.57 -12.81
N HIS A 121 -1.52 -18.66 -13.35
CA HIS A 121 -2.01 -17.51 -14.12
C HIS A 121 -2.79 -17.94 -15.34
N LEU A 122 -2.20 -18.80 -16.16
CA LEU A 122 -2.82 -19.28 -17.37
C LEU A 122 -4.19 -19.90 -17.10
N ALA A 123 -4.32 -20.69 -16.02
CA ALA A 123 -5.58 -21.27 -15.58
C ALA A 123 -6.63 -20.21 -15.20
N VAL A 124 -6.24 -19.10 -14.56
CA VAL A 124 -7.15 -18.01 -14.20
C VAL A 124 -7.53 -17.17 -15.42
N HIS A 125 -6.59 -16.82 -16.29
CA HIS A 125 -6.86 -16.11 -17.55
C HIS A 125 -7.92 -16.83 -18.40
N ARG A 126 -7.74 -18.15 -18.58
CA ARG A 126 -8.72 -19.01 -19.27
C ARG A 126 -10.08 -19.00 -18.60
N ALA A 127 -10.11 -19.08 -17.26
CA ALA A 127 -11.36 -19.16 -16.51
C ALA A 127 -12.14 -17.85 -16.54
N VAL A 128 -11.48 -16.69 -16.39
CA VAL A 128 -12.17 -15.38 -16.46
C VAL A 128 -12.68 -15.10 -17.87
N ALA A 129 -11.94 -15.49 -18.89
CA ALA A 129 -12.39 -15.41 -20.28
C ALA A 129 -13.62 -16.28 -20.52
N ALA A 130 -13.60 -17.54 -20.05
CA ALA A 130 -14.75 -18.44 -20.13
C ALA A 130 -15.96 -17.93 -19.32
N ALA A 131 -15.73 -17.15 -18.27
CA ALA A 131 -16.80 -16.52 -17.48
C ALA A 131 -17.45 -15.31 -18.17
N GLY A 132 -16.85 -14.77 -19.24
CA GLY A 132 -17.40 -13.65 -20.02
C GLY A 132 -16.54 -12.39 -20.05
N ALA A 133 -15.28 -12.45 -19.58
CA ALA A 133 -14.35 -11.33 -19.78
C ALA A 133 -14.01 -11.19 -21.28
N HIS A 134 -13.97 -9.95 -21.76
CA HIS A 134 -13.67 -9.63 -23.15
C HIS A 134 -12.15 -9.56 -23.41
N PHE A 135 -11.39 -9.18 -22.39
CA PHE A 135 -9.93 -9.16 -22.38
C PHE A 135 -9.45 -9.32 -20.93
N THR A 136 -8.18 -9.63 -20.74
CA THR A 136 -7.60 -9.90 -19.42
C THR A 136 -6.49 -8.94 -19.05
N SER A 137 -6.03 -8.99 -17.80
CA SER A 137 -4.81 -8.31 -17.41
C SER A 137 -3.97 -9.06 -16.41
N LEU A 138 -2.68 -8.74 -16.42
CA LEU A 138 -1.71 -9.20 -15.44
C LEU A 138 -0.95 -8.01 -14.86
N GLY A 139 -0.73 -8.03 -13.55
CA GLY A 139 0.05 -7.03 -12.83
C GLY A 139 1.25 -7.69 -12.16
N ASP A 140 2.47 -7.36 -12.57
CA ASP A 140 3.71 -7.97 -12.04
C ASP A 140 4.60 -6.91 -11.37
N SER A 141 4.10 -6.32 -10.29
CA SER A 141 4.72 -5.16 -9.64
C SER A 141 6.15 -5.37 -9.14
N PHE A 142 6.51 -6.58 -8.71
CA PHE A 142 7.86 -6.88 -8.21
C PHE A 142 8.88 -7.12 -9.34
N SER A 143 8.44 -7.32 -10.58
CA SER A 143 9.36 -7.54 -11.72
C SER A 143 9.95 -6.24 -12.29
N GLY A 144 9.49 -5.08 -11.81
CA GLY A 144 9.89 -3.79 -12.35
C GLY A 144 11.32 -3.34 -11.98
N PRO A 145 11.93 -2.41 -12.75
CA PRO A 145 13.28 -1.90 -12.52
C PRO A 145 13.50 -1.14 -11.20
N ASP A 146 12.42 -0.72 -10.54
CA ASP A 146 12.46 -0.13 -9.20
C ASP A 146 12.77 -1.19 -8.11
N VAL A 147 12.61 -2.48 -8.41
CA VAL A 147 12.82 -3.61 -7.48
C VAL A 147 13.98 -4.51 -7.93
N ILE A 148 13.98 -4.94 -9.20
CA ILE A 148 15.01 -5.85 -9.74
C ILE A 148 15.78 -5.21 -10.91
N SER A 149 16.99 -5.69 -11.18
CA SER A 149 17.76 -5.19 -12.32
C SER A 149 17.14 -5.64 -13.66
N PRO A 150 17.38 -4.91 -14.78
CA PRO A 150 16.97 -5.38 -16.10
C PRO A 150 17.48 -6.79 -16.45
N ALA A 151 18.69 -7.15 -16.01
CA ALA A 151 19.23 -8.50 -16.22
C ALA A 151 18.41 -9.57 -15.49
N MET A 152 17.99 -9.30 -14.25
CA MET A 152 17.10 -10.19 -13.50
C MET A 152 15.71 -10.27 -14.13
N PHE A 153 15.19 -9.16 -14.65
CA PHE A 153 13.92 -9.16 -15.40
C PHE A 153 13.99 -10.08 -16.62
N GLU A 154 15.05 -9.96 -17.43
CA GLU A 154 15.30 -10.82 -18.60
C GLU A 154 15.39 -12.30 -18.24
N GLN A 155 16.04 -12.61 -17.12
CA GLN A 155 16.27 -14.00 -16.70
C GLN A 155 15.04 -14.64 -16.04
N PHE A 156 14.36 -13.91 -15.14
CA PHE A 156 13.40 -14.51 -14.22
C PHE A 156 11.95 -14.08 -14.44
N SER A 157 11.68 -12.92 -15.05
CA SER A 157 10.29 -12.47 -15.27
C SER A 157 9.85 -12.64 -16.71
N ARG A 158 10.62 -12.04 -17.64
CA ARG A 158 10.27 -11.98 -19.06
C ARG A 158 9.90 -13.35 -19.66
N PRO A 159 10.66 -14.44 -19.46
CA PRO A 159 10.36 -15.72 -20.12
C PRO A 159 8.96 -16.25 -19.78
N PHE A 160 8.46 -15.95 -18.57
CA PHE A 160 7.16 -16.40 -18.10
C PHE A 160 6.04 -15.44 -18.47
N GLU A 161 6.28 -14.13 -18.40
CA GLU A 161 5.33 -13.10 -18.82
C GLU A 161 5.09 -13.15 -20.34
N GLU A 162 6.15 -13.18 -21.15
CA GLU A 162 6.08 -13.23 -22.61
C GLU A 162 5.40 -14.52 -23.09
N ARG A 163 5.74 -15.66 -22.49
CA ARG A 163 5.08 -16.94 -22.79
C ARG A 163 3.60 -16.90 -22.45
N LEU A 164 3.22 -16.33 -21.30
CA LEU A 164 1.82 -16.21 -20.88
C LEU A 164 1.02 -15.37 -21.88
N VAL A 165 1.58 -14.22 -22.30
CA VAL A 165 0.95 -13.35 -23.32
C VAL A 165 0.71 -14.11 -24.61
N ARG A 166 1.73 -14.84 -25.10
CA ARG A 166 1.63 -15.65 -26.31
C ARG A 166 0.57 -16.74 -26.21
N GLU A 167 0.52 -17.47 -25.10
CA GLU A 167 -0.45 -18.56 -24.89
C GLU A 167 -1.89 -18.04 -24.80
N VAL A 168 -2.09 -16.93 -24.09
CA VAL A 168 -3.42 -16.29 -23.99
C VAL A 168 -3.83 -15.67 -25.33
N ALA A 169 -2.89 -15.07 -26.08
CA ALA A 169 -3.15 -14.54 -27.43
C ALA A 169 -3.51 -15.64 -28.44
N ALA A 170 -2.88 -16.82 -28.34
CA ALA A 170 -3.21 -17.99 -29.18
C ALA A 170 -4.68 -18.45 -29.00
N GLU A 171 -5.28 -18.14 -27.84
CA GLU A 171 -6.70 -18.39 -27.56
C GLU A 171 -7.62 -17.23 -27.94
N GLY A 172 -7.08 -16.20 -28.61
CA GLY A 172 -7.82 -15.05 -29.10
C GLY A 172 -8.14 -14.02 -28.01
N LEU A 173 -7.41 -14.04 -26.90
CA LEU A 173 -7.60 -13.10 -25.79
C LEU A 173 -6.52 -12.02 -25.80
N PHE A 174 -6.96 -10.76 -25.76
CA PHE A 174 -6.06 -9.63 -25.55
C PHE A 174 -5.72 -9.49 -24.07
N THR A 175 -4.45 -9.22 -23.76
CA THR A 175 -3.97 -9.06 -22.38
C THR A 175 -3.30 -7.72 -22.18
N VAL A 176 -3.63 -7.04 -21.07
CA VAL A 176 -2.98 -5.81 -20.63
C VAL A 176 -2.02 -6.10 -19.48
N ILE A 177 -0.79 -5.65 -19.60
CA ILE A 177 0.29 -5.85 -18.63
C ILE A 177 0.51 -4.56 -17.85
N HIS A 178 0.57 -4.65 -16.53
CA HIS A 178 0.97 -3.55 -15.66
C HIS A 178 2.19 -3.94 -14.83
N ILE A 179 3.24 -3.12 -14.87
CA ILE A 179 4.40 -3.22 -13.98
C ILE A 179 4.53 -1.88 -13.28
N CYS A 180 4.50 -1.88 -11.96
CA CYS A 180 4.62 -0.65 -11.16
C CYS A 180 6.04 -0.08 -11.23
N GLY A 181 6.17 1.24 -11.07
CA GLY A 181 7.48 1.90 -11.08
C GLY A 181 7.97 2.32 -12.46
N ASP A 182 9.23 2.73 -12.56
CA ASP A 182 9.80 3.23 -13.81
C ASP A 182 10.28 2.08 -14.72
N THR A 183 9.48 1.71 -15.72
CA THR A 183 9.83 0.65 -16.68
C THR A 183 10.69 1.14 -17.84
N THR A 184 11.12 2.41 -17.86
CA THR A 184 11.89 3.02 -18.96
C THR A 184 13.09 2.16 -19.38
N ARG A 185 13.75 1.48 -18.44
CA ARG A 185 14.96 0.66 -18.67
C ARG A 185 14.71 -0.71 -19.31
N ILE A 186 13.46 -1.17 -19.38
CA ILE A 186 13.07 -2.47 -19.94
C ILE A 186 12.09 -2.34 -21.12
N GLN A 187 11.87 -1.12 -21.62
CA GLN A 187 10.93 -0.85 -22.71
C GLN A 187 11.23 -1.63 -23.99
N GLU A 188 12.51 -1.82 -24.33
CA GLU A 188 12.90 -2.61 -25.51
C GLU A 188 12.49 -4.09 -25.35
N SER A 189 12.70 -4.65 -24.16
CA SER A 189 12.31 -6.01 -23.81
C SER A 189 10.80 -6.20 -23.87
N LEU A 190 10.04 -5.25 -23.32
CA LEU A 190 8.57 -5.25 -23.39
C LEU A 190 8.07 -5.12 -24.83
N GLY A 191 8.74 -4.32 -25.66
CA GLY A 191 8.39 -4.14 -27.07
C GLY A 191 8.63 -5.37 -27.96
N ALA A 192 9.30 -6.39 -27.44
CA ALA A 192 9.52 -7.66 -28.13
C ALA A 192 8.38 -8.68 -27.93
N TYR A 193 7.41 -8.38 -27.06
CA TYR A 193 6.32 -9.30 -26.75
C TYR A 193 5.37 -9.45 -27.95
N ASP A 194 4.54 -10.49 -27.93
CA ASP A 194 3.40 -10.58 -28.85
C ASP A 194 2.36 -9.47 -28.57
N PHE A 195 1.50 -9.20 -29.55
CA PHE A 195 0.51 -8.12 -29.50
C PHE A 195 -0.30 -8.11 -28.18
N CYS A 196 -0.12 -7.05 -27.40
CA CYS A 196 -0.71 -6.89 -26.07
C CYS A 196 -0.87 -5.40 -25.70
N GLY A 197 -1.41 -5.14 -24.51
CA GLY A 197 -1.48 -3.81 -23.92
C GLY A 197 -0.44 -3.62 -22.82
N PHE A 198 0.07 -2.40 -22.67
CA PHE A 198 0.92 -2.00 -21.54
C PHE A 198 0.29 -0.83 -20.80
N GLU A 199 0.00 -1.03 -19.53
CA GLU A 199 -0.49 -0.02 -18.59
C GLU A 199 0.70 0.62 -17.88
N LEU A 200 1.06 1.82 -18.35
CA LEU A 200 2.24 2.55 -17.91
C LEU A 200 2.01 3.25 -16.57
N ASP A 201 2.95 3.03 -15.65
CA ASP A 201 3.05 3.83 -14.43
C ASP A 201 3.40 5.29 -14.74
N TYR A 202 2.98 6.21 -13.88
CA TYR A 202 3.20 7.65 -14.04
C TYR A 202 4.67 8.06 -14.03
N LYS A 203 5.56 7.25 -13.45
CA LYS A 203 7.01 7.47 -13.50
C LYS A 203 7.61 7.14 -14.86
N THR A 204 6.98 6.25 -15.63
CA THR A 204 7.52 5.75 -16.89
C THR A 204 7.52 6.85 -17.96
N ASN A 205 8.61 6.95 -18.73
CA ASN A 205 8.69 7.89 -19.85
C ASN A 205 7.74 7.47 -20.99
N ALA A 206 6.54 8.04 -21.02
CA ALA A 206 5.51 7.73 -22.00
C ALA A 206 5.92 8.04 -23.46
N ALA A 207 6.74 9.07 -23.69
CA ALA A 207 7.21 9.41 -25.03
C ALA A 207 8.17 8.34 -25.56
N LEU A 208 9.07 7.84 -24.70
CA LEU A 208 9.92 6.70 -25.05
C LEU A 208 9.08 5.44 -25.25
N ALA A 209 8.17 5.13 -24.34
CA ALA A 209 7.29 3.96 -24.47
C ALA A 209 6.47 3.99 -25.77
N LYS A 210 6.02 5.17 -26.22
CA LYS A 210 5.32 5.32 -27.51
C LYS A 210 6.24 5.07 -28.70
N SER A 211 7.49 5.53 -28.65
CA SER A 211 8.44 5.38 -29.76
C SER A 211 9.02 3.97 -29.88
N THR A 212 9.13 3.24 -28.76
CA THR A 212 9.61 1.86 -28.69
C THR A 212 8.47 0.84 -28.83
N VAL A 213 7.61 0.76 -27.81
CA VAL A 213 6.57 -0.27 -27.65
C VAL A 213 5.28 0.09 -28.40
N GLY A 214 4.89 1.36 -28.38
CA GLY A 214 3.59 1.82 -28.86
C GLY A 214 3.33 1.70 -30.37
N LYS A 215 4.29 1.20 -31.16
CA LYS A 215 4.11 0.86 -32.58
C LYS A 215 3.39 -0.49 -32.76
N ASN A 216 3.68 -1.43 -31.88
CA ASN A 216 3.23 -2.82 -31.98
C ASN A 216 2.22 -3.18 -30.89
N HIS A 217 2.01 -2.32 -29.89
CA HIS A 217 1.18 -2.59 -28.72
C HIS A 217 0.24 -1.42 -28.41
N VAL A 218 -0.74 -1.68 -27.55
CA VAL A 218 -1.65 -0.64 -27.02
C VAL A 218 -1.06 -0.08 -25.72
N LEU A 219 -0.98 1.25 -25.58
CA LEU A 219 -0.55 1.88 -24.33
C LEU A 219 -1.76 2.39 -23.54
N PHE A 220 -1.76 2.14 -22.23
CA PHE A 220 -2.70 2.65 -21.23
C PHE A 220 -1.93 3.52 -20.21
N GLY A 221 -2.62 4.46 -19.55
CA GLY A 221 -2.01 5.38 -18.59
C GLY A 221 -1.64 6.73 -19.19
N ASN A 222 -0.78 7.55 -18.57
CA ASN A 222 0.03 7.29 -17.37
C ASN A 222 -0.18 8.37 -16.27
N ILE A 223 -1.43 8.77 -16.04
CA ILE A 223 -1.78 9.79 -15.05
C ILE A 223 -1.41 9.32 -13.63
N ASP A 224 -0.73 10.17 -12.84
CA ASP A 224 -0.36 9.89 -11.45
C ASP A 224 -1.59 9.64 -10.56
N PRO A 225 -1.83 8.40 -10.10
CA PRO A 225 -3.01 8.08 -9.31
C PRO A 225 -2.95 8.68 -7.90
N SER A 226 -1.75 8.82 -7.32
CA SER A 226 -1.57 9.18 -5.91
C SER A 226 -1.38 10.67 -5.72
N GLY A 227 -0.50 11.29 -6.50
CA GLY A 227 -0.22 12.72 -6.42
C GLY A 227 -1.30 13.57 -7.07
N LEU A 228 -1.85 13.11 -8.19
CA LEU A 228 -2.75 13.92 -9.01
C LEU A 228 -4.21 13.48 -8.89
N VAL A 229 -4.54 12.20 -9.08
CA VAL A 229 -5.96 11.76 -9.01
C VAL A 229 -6.50 11.82 -7.58
N ALA A 230 -5.75 11.32 -6.59
CA ALA A 230 -6.21 11.27 -5.21
C ALA A 230 -6.15 12.63 -4.49
N ARG A 231 -5.22 13.51 -4.86
CA ARG A 231 -4.92 14.77 -4.14
C ARG A 231 -5.04 16.05 -4.96
N GLY A 232 -5.16 15.94 -6.28
CA GLY A 232 -5.28 17.09 -7.18
C GLY A 232 -6.72 17.57 -7.34
N THR A 233 -6.87 18.72 -8.01
CA THR A 233 -8.18 19.26 -8.38
C THR A 233 -8.70 18.62 -9.68
N ALA A 234 -10.01 18.68 -9.89
CA ALA A 234 -10.63 18.20 -11.14
C ALA A 234 -10.00 18.84 -12.39
N ASP A 235 -9.66 20.13 -12.34
CA ASP A 235 -9.02 20.84 -13.46
C ASP A 235 -7.59 20.34 -13.72
N GLN A 236 -6.83 20.03 -12.66
CA GLN A 236 -5.49 19.46 -12.80
C GLN A 236 -5.55 18.06 -13.43
N VAL A 237 -6.48 17.22 -12.99
CA VAL A 237 -6.71 15.89 -13.57
C VAL A 237 -7.13 16.01 -15.04
N ARG A 238 -8.05 16.94 -15.36
CA ARG A 238 -8.48 17.20 -16.74
C ARG A 238 -7.32 17.66 -17.62
N ALA A 239 -6.51 18.61 -17.15
CA ALA A 239 -5.36 19.11 -17.90
C ALA A 239 -4.33 18.00 -18.18
N ALA A 240 -4.03 17.15 -17.19
CA ALA A 240 -3.14 16.01 -17.38
C ALA A 240 -3.72 14.96 -18.34
N SER A 241 -5.03 14.71 -18.25
CA SER A 241 -5.74 13.79 -19.16
C SER A 241 -5.66 14.26 -20.61
N LEU A 242 -5.87 15.56 -20.85
CA LEU A 242 -5.74 16.17 -22.18
C LEU A 242 -4.31 16.12 -22.70
N LYS A 243 -3.32 16.33 -21.82
CA LYS A 243 -1.89 16.22 -22.18
C LYS A 243 -1.52 14.79 -22.57
N SER A 244 -1.96 13.79 -21.80
CA SER A 244 -1.70 12.36 -22.06
C SER A 244 -2.46 11.85 -23.30
N GLY A 245 -3.66 12.38 -23.55
CA GLY A 245 -4.47 12.06 -24.74
C GLY A 245 -3.98 12.66 -26.05
N ASN A 246 -2.98 13.56 -26.03
CA ASN A 246 -2.41 14.12 -27.25
C ASN A 246 -1.62 13.02 -28.01
N PRO A 247 -1.91 12.75 -29.29
CA PRO A 247 -1.22 11.73 -30.07
C PRO A 247 0.30 11.87 -30.13
N GLU A 248 0.83 13.08 -30.03
CA GLU A 248 2.28 13.34 -29.96
C GLU A 248 2.89 13.06 -28.57
N ALA A 249 2.07 12.94 -27.52
CA ALA A 249 2.49 12.79 -26.12
C ALA A 249 2.22 11.39 -25.52
N GLY A 250 1.77 10.42 -26.34
CA GLY A 250 1.59 9.02 -25.90
C GLY A 250 0.16 8.49 -25.92
N SER A 251 -0.63 8.82 -26.96
CA SER A 251 -2.03 8.37 -27.03
C SER A 251 -2.23 6.85 -27.10
N PHE A 252 -3.33 6.42 -26.45
CA PHE A 252 -4.09 5.19 -26.68
C PHE A 252 -4.28 4.97 -28.19
N SER A 253 -3.76 3.86 -28.70
CA SER A 253 -4.07 3.40 -30.05
C SER A 253 -4.48 1.95 -29.94
N MET A 254 -5.78 1.67 -30.05
CA MET A 254 -6.24 0.33 -30.38
C MET A 254 -6.13 0.16 -31.90
N PRO A 255 -5.21 -0.67 -32.43
CA PRO A 255 -5.34 -1.11 -33.82
C PRO A 255 -6.63 -1.93 -33.96
N ALA A 256 -7.21 -1.93 -35.16
CA ALA A 256 -8.38 -2.75 -35.47
C ALA A 256 -8.09 -4.22 -35.13
N ALA A 257 -8.94 -4.82 -34.31
CA ALA A 257 -8.78 -6.20 -33.87
C ALA A 257 -8.63 -7.13 -35.08
N PRO A 258 -7.72 -8.12 -35.05
CA PRO A 258 -7.73 -9.18 -36.05
C PRO A 258 -9.09 -9.86 -36.01
N SER A 259 -9.73 -9.99 -37.16
CA SER A 259 -11.04 -10.61 -37.30
C SER A 259 -11.01 -12.02 -36.70
N ARG A 260 -11.76 -12.26 -35.61
CA ARG A 260 -12.07 -13.62 -35.15
C ARG A 260 -12.57 -14.43 -36.36
N PRO A 261 -12.12 -15.67 -36.60
CA PRO A 261 -12.78 -16.55 -37.54
C PRO A 261 -14.21 -16.80 -37.02
N ALA A 262 -15.16 -16.08 -37.58
CA ALA A 262 -16.55 -16.12 -37.18
C ALA A 262 -17.14 -17.49 -37.53
N ARG A 263 -17.48 -18.29 -36.52
CA ARG A 263 -18.44 -19.37 -36.68
C ARG A 263 -19.81 -18.71 -36.94
N ARG A 264 -20.19 -18.70 -38.21
CA ARG A 264 -21.37 -18.04 -38.79
C ARG A 264 -22.63 -18.15 -37.92
N ARG A 265 -23.24 -17.00 -37.60
CA ARG A 265 -24.66 -16.74 -37.90
C ARG A 265 -24.78 -15.36 -38.54
N ARG A 266 -25.25 -15.38 -39.79
CA ARG A 266 -25.52 -14.21 -40.63
C ARG A 266 -26.77 -13.52 -40.11
N THR A 267 -26.64 -12.29 -39.62
CA THR A 267 -27.65 -11.25 -39.76
C THR A 267 -26.91 -9.95 -40.05
N SER A 268 -27.10 -9.47 -41.28
CA SER A 268 -26.50 -8.26 -41.82
C SER A 268 -27.05 -7.01 -41.13
N MET A 269 -26.21 -6.24 -40.45
CA MET A 269 -26.45 -4.82 -40.21
C MET A 269 -25.19 -4.02 -40.55
N ARG A 270 -25.40 -3.08 -41.46
CA ARG A 270 -24.40 -2.23 -42.11
C ARG A 270 -24.17 -1.04 -41.18
N TRP A 271 -22.96 -0.91 -40.63
CA TRP A 271 -22.57 0.25 -39.82
C TRP A 271 -22.20 1.43 -40.74
N SER A 272 -22.98 2.51 -40.67
CA SER A 272 -22.66 3.82 -41.25
C SER A 272 -22.20 4.75 -40.13
N ALA A 273 -20.97 5.28 -40.24
CA ALA A 273 -20.41 6.26 -39.33
C ALA A 273 -21.02 7.66 -39.57
N PRO A 274 -21.39 8.43 -38.54
CA PRO A 274 -21.68 9.85 -38.70
C PRO A 274 -20.36 10.65 -38.74
N ARG A 275 -20.16 11.39 -39.83
CA ARG A 275 -19.21 12.51 -39.91
C ARG A 275 -19.88 13.76 -39.33
N THR A 276 -19.27 14.39 -38.34
CA THR A 276 -19.46 15.84 -38.11
C THR A 276 -18.16 16.45 -37.56
N THR A 277 -17.45 17.13 -38.46
CA THR A 277 -16.49 18.18 -38.19
C THR A 277 -17.24 19.47 -37.86
N SER A 278 -16.89 20.17 -36.79
CA SER A 278 -17.06 21.63 -36.72
C SER A 278 -15.95 22.26 -35.89
N ALA A 279 -15.08 22.97 -36.58
CA ALA A 279 -14.19 23.97 -36.02
C ALA A 279 -15.03 25.11 -35.40
N PHE A 280 -14.58 25.63 -34.25
CA PHE A 280 -15.03 26.94 -33.78
C PHE A 280 -13.80 27.79 -33.47
N THR A 281 -13.75 28.90 -34.21
CA THR A 281 -12.70 29.91 -34.26
C THR A 281 -12.77 30.85 -33.06
N SER A 282 -11.58 31.25 -32.60
CA SER A 282 -11.32 32.44 -31.80
C SER A 282 -11.79 33.71 -32.51
N ASP A 283 -12.54 34.58 -31.82
CA ASP A 283 -12.28 36.03 -31.76
C ASP A 283 -13.35 36.82 -31.01
N ARG A 284 -12.92 37.99 -30.53
CA ARG A 284 -13.63 39.09 -29.83
C ARG A 284 -13.90 38.89 -28.35
N TRP A 285 -13.03 39.48 -27.52
CA TRP A 285 -13.30 40.77 -26.87
C TRP A 285 -11.97 41.50 -26.62
N LEU A 286 -11.80 42.66 -27.26
CA LEU A 286 -10.76 43.66 -27.02
C LEU A 286 -11.48 44.99 -26.72
N HIS A 287 -11.18 45.63 -25.58
CA HIS A 287 -10.70 47.02 -25.47
C HIS A 287 -10.68 47.55 -24.01
N ALA A 288 -9.48 47.53 -23.42
CA ALA A 288 -8.69 48.57 -22.68
C ALA A 288 -9.37 49.56 -21.68
N PRO A 289 -8.65 50.04 -20.62
CA PRO A 289 -7.51 50.94 -20.81
C PRO A 289 -6.24 50.62 -20.00
N ARG A 290 -5.13 51.16 -20.50
CA ARG A 290 -3.79 51.21 -19.89
C ARG A 290 -3.80 52.12 -18.66
N GLY A 291 -3.20 51.68 -17.55
CA GLY A 291 -2.93 52.51 -16.38
C GLY A 291 -2.03 51.80 -15.36
N ASN A 292 -0.85 52.38 -15.16
CA ASN A 292 0.15 52.15 -14.11
C ASN A 292 0.73 50.74 -13.87
N CYS A 293 2.02 50.65 -14.17
CA CYS A 293 2.96 49.69 -13.60
C CYS A 293 2.92 49.76 -12.07
N ILE A 294 2.16 48.87 -11.43
CA ILE A 294 2.34 48.54 -10.02
C ILE A 294 3.40 47.44 -9.97
N ALA A 295 4.50 47.74 -9.28
CA ALA A 295 5.62 46.84 -9.07
C ALA A 295 5.13 45.44 -8.64
N LYS A 296 5.73 44.39 -9.23
CA LYS A 296 5.53 43.00 -8.79
C LYS A 296 5.65 42.95 -7.27
N PRO A 297 4.70 42.35 -6.53
CA PRO A 297 4.94 42.03 -5.14
C PRO A 297 6.16 41.10 -5.12
N ARG A 298 7.19 41.52 -4.38
CA ARG A 298 8.31 40.65 -4.03
C ARG A 298 7.72 39.34 -3.50
N GLU A 299 8.23 38.22 -4.01
CA GLU A 299 7.97 36.89 -3.46
C GLU A 299 8.13 36.96 -1.93
N PHE A 300 7.02 36.95 -1.21
CA PHE A 300 7.04 36.62 0.19
C PHE A 300 7.37 35.13 0.22
N SER A 301 8.62 34.81 0.57
CA SER A 301 8.95 33.45 0.97
C SER A 301 8.03 33.10 2.12
N GLU A 302 7.10 32.19 1.89
CA GLU A 302 6.29 31.58 2.93
C GLU A 302 7.28 30.94 3.92
N ARG A 303 7.54 31.63 5.05
CA ARG A 303 8.29 31.04 6.16
C ARG A 303 7.51 29.79 6.53
N ALA A 304 8.11 28.62 6.30
CA ALA A 304 7.49 27.34 6.62
C ALA A 304 6.94 27.42 8.05
N ALA A 305 5.62 27.22 8.18
CA ALA A 305 4.94 27.38 9.46
C ALA A 305 5.61 26.48 10.51
N VAL A 306 5.98 27.12 11.62
CA VAL A 306 6.63 26.52 12.77
C VAL A 306 5.52 26.24 13.78
N HIS A 307 5.31 24.97 14.13
CA HIS A 307 4.17 24.56 14.95
C HIS A 307 4.65 24.10 16.33
N PRO A 308 4.39 24.87 17.40
CA PRO A 308 4.53 24.38 18.77
C PRO A 308 3.36 23.47 19.11
N THR A 309 3.60 22.30 19.71
CA THR A 309 2.53 21.41 20.18
C THR A 309 2.99 20.53 21.32
N GLN A 310 2.06 20.10 22.18
CA GLN A 310 2.33 19.10 23.20
C GLN A 310 2.44 17.71 22.56
N ALA A 311 3.45 16.95 22.96
CA ALA A 311 3.84 15.71 22.31
C ALA A 311 4.38 14.69 23.30
N THR A 312 4.10 13.41 23.07
CA THR A 312 4.73 12.29 23.77
C THR A 312 5.48 11.40 22.78
N ILE A 313 6.73 11.04 23.10
CA ILE A 313 7.55 10.11 22.32
C ILE A 313 7.01 8.70 22.49
N ILE A 314 6.52 8.09 21.41
CA ILE A 314 6.01 6.72 21.42
C ILE A 314 6.98 5.71 20.79
N ARG A 315 7.86 6.17 19.90
CA ARG A 315 8.86 5.34 19.22
C ARG A 315 10.08 6.16 18.81
N LEU A 316 11.26 5.53 18.92
CA LEU A 316 12.54 6.05 18.44
C LEU A 316 13.17 5.07 17.48
N THR A 317 13.58 5.54 16.30
CA THR A 317 14.26 4.74 15.29
C THR A 317 15.54 5.45 14.86
N ARG A 318 16.63 4.71 14.67
CA ARG A 318 17.89 5.28 14.17
C ARG A 318 17.76 5.55 12.66
N LEU A 319 18.07 6.78 12.24
CA LEU A 319 18.13 7.14 10.81
C LEU A 319 19.57 7.09 10.29
N THR A 320 20.50 7.66 11.05
CA THR A 320 21.94 7.62 10.76
C THR A 320 22.71 7.42 12.05
N ASP A 321 24.04 7.38 11.99
CA ASP A 321 24.87 7.31 13.19
C ASP A 321 24.62 8.44 14.17
N SER A 322 24.25 9.61 13.67
CA SER A 322 24.08 10.81 14.47
C SER A 322 22.63 11.26 14.63
N SER A 323 21.69 10.74 13.84
CA SER A 323 20.31 11.26 13.76
C SER A 323 19.26 10.20 14.08
N LEU A 324 18.14 10.65 14.66
CA LEU A 324 17.01 9.81 15.04
C LEU A 324 15.75 10.23 14.27
N ILE A 325 14.91 9.25 13.94
CA ILE A 325 13.49 9.46 13.65
C ILE A 325 12.74 9.30 14.97
N VAL A 326 11.95 10.31 15.31
CA VAL A 326 11.12 10.33 16.53
C VAL A 326 9.66 10.32 16.11
N HIS A 327 8.90 9.34 16.59
CA HIS A 327 7.45 9.28 16.44
C HIS A 327 6.83 9.94 17.66
N TRP A 328 6.02 10.96 17.41
CA TRP A 328 5.32 11.73 18.42
C TRP A 328 3.84 11.49 18.28
N PHE A 329 3.17 11.22 19.39
CA PHE A 329 1.74 11.44 19.46
C PHE A 329 1.48 12.82 20.05
N THR A 330 0.80 13.67 19.31
CA THR A 330 0.61 15.09 19.62
C THR A 330 -0.86 15.42 19.81
N GLU A 331 -1.13 16.43 20.61
CA GLU A 331 -2.49 16.87 20.90
C GLU A 331 -3.17 17.47 19.66
N GLU A 332 -2.45 18.33 18.91
CA GLU A 332 -3.03 19.12 17.80
C GLU A 332 -2.77 18.55 16.40
N HIS A 333 -1.87 17.58 16.27
CA HIS A 333 -1.47 17.03 14.96
C HIS A 333 -1.49 15.50 14.91
N GLY A 334 -1.94 14.82 15.96
CA GLY A 334 -1.99 13.36 15.99
C GLY A 334 -0.60 12.73 15.94
N LEU A 335 -0.51 11.59 15.24
CA LEU A 335 0.75 10.88 15.07
C LEU A 335 1.61 11.54 13.98
N ILE A 336 2.75 12.11 14.38
CA ILE A 336 3.71 12.74 13.46
C ILE A 336 5.11 12.14 13.61
N LYS A 337 5.88 12.14 12.51
CA LYS A 337 7.26 11.66 12.47
C LYS A 337 8.21 12.82 12.21
N THR A 338 9.24 12.95 13.02
CA THR A 338 10.25 14.01 12.85
C THR A 338 11.66 13.45 12.79
N VAL A 339 12.54 14.14 12.09
CA VAL A 339 13.98 13.87 12.06
C VAL A 339 14.68 14.83 13.00
N ALA A 340 15.28 14.26 14.06
CA ALA A 340 16.17 14.97 14.97
C ALA A 340 17.62 14.83 14.47
N LYS A 341 18.03 15.77 13.60
CA LYS A 341 19.36 15.76 12.98
C LYS A 341 20.45 15.96 14.03
N GLY A 342 21.44 15.06 14.04
CA GLY A 342 22.56 15.15 14.96
C GLY A 342 22.19 14.94 16.43
N ALA A 343 21.00 14.41 16.74
CA ALA A 343 20.51 14.19 18.10
C ALA A 343 21.48 13.41 19.01
N ARG A 344 22.28 12.49 18.44
CA ARG A 344 23.21 11.64 19.21
C ARG A 344 24.59 12.27 19.41
N ARG A 345 24.84 13.50 18.93
CA ARG A 345 26.12 14.18 19.14
C ARG A 345 26.19 14.75 20.57
N PRO A 346 27.35 14.67 21.27
CA PRO A 346 27.47 15.15 22.65
C PRO A 346 27.07 16.62 22.89
N LYS A 347 27.24 17.49 21.88
CA LYS A 347 26.90 18.93 21.94
C LYS A 347 25.57 19.27 21.25
N SER A 348 24.74 18.27 20.96
CA SER A 348 23.46 18.47 20.29
C SER A 348 22.46 19.14 21.23
N PRO A 349 21.60 20.05 20.74
CA PRO A 349 20.50 20.57 21.55
C PRO A 349 19.50 19.47 21.96
N PHE A 350 19.49 18.33 21.29
CA PHE A 350 18.60 17.19 21.61
C PHE A 350 19.26 16.13 22.51
N ALA A 351 20.52 16.31 22.91
CA ALA A 351 21.23 15.33 23.72
C ALA A 351 20.53 15.16 25.09
N GLY A 352 20.18 13.91 25.43
CA GLY A 352 19.48 13.59 26.69
C GLY A 352 18.01 13.97 26.73
N GLN A 353 17.46 14.60 25.70
CA GLN A 353 16.05 15.05 25.67
C GLN A 353 15.13 14.09 24.90
N LEU A 354 15.68 13.16 24.13
CA LEU A 354 14.92 12.22 23.30
C LEU A 354 15.07 10.80 23.85
N ASP A 355 14.06 10.37 24.59
CA ASP A 355 13.95 8.99 25.09
C ASP A 355 12.48 8.54 25.10
N LEU A 356 12.24 7.23 25.10
CA LEU A 356 10.89 6.67 25.05
C LEU A 356 10.04 7.17 26.22
N PHE A 357 8.79 7.48 25.90
CA PHE A 357 7.74 7.95 26.81
C PHE A 357 7.91 9.38 27.34
N PHE A 358 8.95 10.11 26.93
CA PHE A 358 9.10 11.50 27.35
C PHE A 358 7.99 12.36 26.73
N GLY A 359 7.45 13.28 27.51
CA GLY A 359 6.40 14.21 27.11
C GLY A 359 6.81 15.66 27.29
N GLY A 360 6.36 16.53 26.40
CA GLY A 360 6.65 17.96 26.49
C GLY A 360 6.21 18.72 25.24
N GLU A 361 6.75 19.92 25.10
CA GLU A 361 6.46 20.76 23.95
C GLU A 361 7.52 20.54 22.86
N ILE A 362 7.09 20.41 21.62
CA ILE A 362 7.99 20.32 20.47
C ILE A 362 7.66 21.41 19.48
N VAL A 363 8.71 21.86 18.79
CA VAL A 363 8.59 22.74 17.64
C VAL A 363 9.13 21.99 16.45
N PHE A 364 8.30 21.82 15.42
CA PHE A 364 8.71 21.14 14.19
C PHE A 364 8.33 21.96 12.95
N GLN A 365 9.07 21.68 11.88
CA GLN A 365 8.82 22.24 10.56
C GLN A 365 8.36 21.14 9.62
N ARG A 366 7.18 21.32 9.03
CA ARG A 366 6.61 20.38 8.06
C ARG A 366 7.54 20.20 6.85
N ALA A 367 7.61 18.97 6.38
CA ALA A 367 8.38 18.64 5.19
C ALA A 367 7.65 19.15 3.94
N LYS A 368 8.41 19.62 2.94
CA LYS A 368 7.81 20.00 1.63
C LYS A 368 7.36 18.77 0.83
N ARG A 369 7.94 17.60 1.11
CA ARG A 369 7.65 16.30 0.49
C ARG A 369 7.89 15.19 1.52
N GLY A 370 6.98 14.23 1.62
CA GLY A 370 7.06 13.08 2.52
C GLY A 370 6.56 13.34 3.96
N GLU A 371 6.53 12.28 4.76
CA GLU A 371 5.99 12.27 6.14
C GLU A 371 7.02 12.65 7.22
N LEU A 372 8.30 12.78 6.85
CA LEU A 372 9.39 13.03 7.79
C LEU A 372 9.65 14.53 7.96
N HIS A 373 9.04 15.12 8.99
CA HIS A 373 9.22 16.54 9.31
C HIS A 373 10.57 16.82 9.98
N ALA A 374 11.00 18.08 10.02
CA ALA A 374 12.24 18.47 10.69
C ALA A 374 11.96 18.92 12.13
N LEU A 375 12.57 18.27 13.13
CA LEU A 375 12.49 18.70 14.52
C LEU A 375 13.37 19.94 14.72
N ARG A 376 12.83 20.99 15.35
CA ARG A 376 13.53 22.26 15.59
C ARG A 376 13.89 22.44 17.06
N GLU A 377 12.91 22.31 17.94
CA GLU A 377 13.10 22.48 19.38
C GLU A 377 12.30 21.42 20.13
N VAL A 378 12.78 21.09 21.33
CA VAL A 378 12.14 20.18 22.28
C VAL A 378 12.29 20.79 23.65
N SER A 379 11.21 20.77 24.43
CA SER A 379 11.20 21.18 25.83
C SER A 379 10.45 20.13 26.63
N ILE A 380 11.19 19.21 27.24
CA ILE A 380 10.63 18.09 28.01
C ILE A 380 10.05 18.60 29.33
N ARG A 381 8.80 18.24 29.61
CA ARG A 381 8.11 18.53 30.88
C ARG A 381 7.87 17.27 31.71
N HIS A 382 7.69 16.13 31.05
CA HIS A 382 7.39 14.84 31.66
C HIS A 382 8.47 13.82 31.27
N TRP A 383 9.44 13.63 32.15
CA TRP A 383 10.55 12.68 31.95
C TRP A 383 10.13 11.23 32.15
N ARG A 384 9.08 10.97 32.96
CA ARG A 384 8.54 9.61 33.19
C ARG A 384 9.61 8.58 33.57
N GLU A 385 10.59 8.99 34.37
CA GLU A 385 11.74 8.14 34.77
C GLU A 385 11.28 6.91 35.56
N GLY A 386 10.16 7.02 36.28
CA GLY A 386 9.55 5.92 37.02
C GLY A 386 9.23 4.68 36.17
N LEU A 387 8.96 4.86 34.87
CA LEU A 387 8.68 3.76 33.96
C LEU A 387 9.86 2.80 33.78
N ARG A 388 11.10 3.26 34.02
CA ARG A 388 12.34 2.46 33.90
C ARG A 388 12.67 1.65 35.16
N ARG A 389 11.95 1.85 36.26
CA ARG A 389 12.25 1.20 37.55
C ARG A 389 12.01 -0.30 37.53
N ASN A 390 11.02 -0.74 36.77
CA ASN A 390 10.71 -2.15 36.63
C ASN A 390 10.32 -2.47 35.17
N TYR A 391 10.54 -3.72 34.79
CA TYR A 391 10.29 -4.17 33.43
C TYR A 391 8.80 -4.15 33.08
N SER A 392 7.91 -4.47 34.03
CA SER A 392 6.46 -4.51 33.81
C SER A 392 5.88 -3.14 33.44
N SER A 393 6.35 -2.06 34.06
CA SER A 393 5.97 -0.67 33.78
C SER A 393 6.45 -0.24 32.39
N THR A 394 7.69 -0.60 32.03
CA THR A 394 8.22 -0.35 30.68
C THR A 394 7.44 -1.12 29.62
N LEU A 395 7.16 -2.41 29.86
CA LEU A 395 6.42 -3.27 28.94
C LEU A 395 4.96 -2.80 28.78
N PHE A 396 4.32 -2.37 29.87
CA PHE A 396 2.97 -1.79 29.83
C PHE A 396 2.94 -0.49 29.02
N ALA A 397 3.88 0.44 29.28
CA ALA A 397 3.98 1.69 28.53
C ALA A 397 4.21 1.43 27.04
N ALA A 398 5.12 0.51 26.71
CA ALA A 398 5.36 0.10 25.33
C ALA A 398 4.11 -0.50 24.67
N TYR A 399 3.36 -1.34 25.38
CA TYR A 399 2.10 -1.91 24.90
C TYR A 399 1.07 -0.81 24.60
N CYS A 400 0.86 0.14 25.52
CA CYS A 400 -0.06 1.26 25.29
C CYS A 400 0.32 2.08 24.07
N CYS A 401 1.61 2.41 23.91
CA CYS A 401 2.10 3.13 22.75
C CYS A 401 1.90 2.36 21.44
N GLN A 402 2.20 1.06 21.41
CA GLN A 402 2.03 0.21 20.22
C GLN A 402 0.55 0.05 19.85
N LEU A 403 -0.30 -0.18 20.85
CA LEU A 403 -1.74 -0.32 20.63
C LEU A 403 -2.34 0.99 20.11
N LEU A 404 -1.97 2.12 20.70
CA LEU A 404 -2.38 3.44 20.23
C LEU A 404 -1.90 3.70 18.79
N GLU A 405 -0.62 3.46 18.49
CA GLU A 405 -0.04 3.65 17.16
C GLU A 405 -0.79 2.83 16.10
N SER A 406 -1.22 1.61 16.43
CA SER A 406 -2.04 0.78 15.53
C SER A 406 -3.47 1.27 15.33
N ALA A 407 -3.98 2.12 16.23
CA ALA A 407 -5.37 2.57 16.26
C ALA A 407 -5.61 3.96 15.65
N VAL A 408 -4.56 4.75 15.43
CA VAL A 408 -4.66 6.14 14.99
C VAL A 408 -4.23 6.32 13.54
N GLU A 409 -4.88 7.23 12.84
CA GLU A 409 -4.45 7.67 11.51
C GLU A 409 -3.30 8.70 11.63
N PRO A 410 -2.23 8.62 10.82
CA PRO A 410 -1.18 9.63 10.79
C PRO A 410 -1.73 11.05 10.54
N GLU A 411 -1.11 12.05 11.17
CA GLU A 411 -1.47 13.47 11.03
C GLU A 411 -2.93 13.83 11.38
N HIS A 412 -3.68 12.94 12.05
CA HIS A 412 -5.06 13.18 12.47
C HIS A 412 -5.15 13.47 13.98
N PRO A 413 -5.55 14.69 14.39
CA PRO A 413 -5.61 15.06 15.80
C PRO A 413 -6.75 14.35 16.53
N GLU A 414 -6.40 13.68 17.63
CA GLU A 414 -7.34 12.99 18.52
C GLU A 414 -7.03 13.34 19.99
N PRO A 415 -7.44 14.52 20.47
CA PRO A 415 -7.09 15.01 21.81
C PRO A 415 -7.50 14.06 22.95
N GLY A 416 -8.63 13.36 22.79
CA GLY A 416 -9.10 12.38 23.77
C GLY A 416 -8.18 11.17 23.89
N LEU A 417 -7.59 10.72 22.78
CA LEU A 417 -6.60 9.65 22.78
C LEU A 417 -5.25 10.13 23.34
N TYR A 418 -4.90 11.40 23.13
CA TYR A 418 -3.67 11.99 23.66
C TYR A 418 -3.73 12.04 25.19
N ASP A 419 -4.84 12.52 25.75
CA ASP A 419 -5.11 12.50 27.18
C ASP A 419 -5.10 11.08 27.75
N LEU A 420 -5.75 10.11 27.07
CA LEU A 420 -5.78 8.71 27.51
C LEU A 420 -4.37 8.12 27.62
N LEU A 421 -3.51 8.34 26.61
CA LEU A 421 -2.13 7.87 26.66
C LEU A 421 -1.36 8.54 27.80
N GLY A 422 -1.48 9.86 27.96
CA GLY A 422 -0.83 10.61 29.03
C GLY A 422 -1.21 10.07 30.41
N ARG A 423 -2.51 9.88 30.68
CA ARG A 423 -3.00 9.32 31.95
C ARG A 423 -2.52 7.89 32.19
N ALA A 424 -2.44 7.06 31.15
CA ALA A 424 -1.96 5.69 31.29
C ALA A 424 -0.47 5.65 31.68
N LEU A 425 0.36 6.45 31.02
CA LEU A 425 1.79 6.53 31.32
C LEU A 425 2.05 7.12 32.71
N ASP A 426 1.36 8.19 33.08
CA ASP A 426 1.51 8.84 34.39
C ASP A 426 0.99 7.95 35.54
N HIS A 427 -0.03 7.12 35.29
CA HIS A 427 -0.53 6.15 36.27
C HIS A 427 0.54 5.09 36.57
N VAL A 428 1.15 4.52 35.54
CA VAL A 428 2.15 3.44 35.66
C VAL A 428 3.52 3.96 36.11
N GLU A 429 3.78 5.26 35.96
CA GLU A 429 4.93 5.91 36.59
C GLU A 429 4.83 5.89 38.12
N ARG A 430 3.62 6.09 38.66
CA ARG A 430 3.37 6.26 40.11
C ARG A 430 2.92 4.98 40.82
N ASN A 431 2.35 4.04 40.08
CA ASN A 431 1.74 2.82 40.62
C ASN A 431 2.28 1.60 39.88
N GLU A 432 2.29 0.44 40.54
CA GLU A 432 2.56 -0.81 39.84
C GLU A 432 1.44 -1.11 38.84
N PRO A 433 1.77 -1.49 37.59
CA PRO A 433 0.76 -1.83 36.62
C PRO A 433 0.08 -3.14 37.05
N GLY A 434 -1.25 -3.14 37.08
CA GLY A 434 -2.06 -4.33 37.33
C GLY A 434 -2.92 -4.71 36.12
N ALA A 435 -3.44 -5.95 36.10
CA ALA A 435 -4.27 -6.41 34.99
C ALA A 435 -5.57 -5.57 34.83
N ARG A 436 -6.04 -4.95 35.92
CA ARG A 436 -7.16 -4.00 35.91
C ARG A 436 -6.84 -2.72 35.14
N ALA A 437 -5.63 -2.17 35.27
CA ALA A 437 -5.21 -0.96 34.57
C ALA A 437 -5.12 -1.21 33.06
N LEU A 438 -4.59 -2.38 32.66
CA LEU A 438 -4.54 -2.80 31.26
C LEU A 438 -5.94 -2.88 30.64
N ARG A 439 -6.85 -3.61 31.30
CA ARG A 439 -8.24 -3.75 30.82
C ARG A 439 -8.98 -2.41 30.78
N HIS A 440 -8.68 -1.50 31.71
CA HIS A 440 -9.25 -0.15 31.71
C HIS A 440 -8.76 0.65 30.50
N TYR A 441 -7.46 0.64 30.21
CA TYR A 441 -6.90 1.32 29.05
C TYR A 441 -7.50 0.81 27.75
N GLU A 442 -7.56 -0.52 27.56
CA GLU A 442 -8.17 -1.15 26.38
C GLU A 442 -9.64 -0.75 26.21
N ARG A 443 -10.40 -0.69 27.31
CA ARG A 443 -11.81 -0.31 27.27
C ARG A 443 -12.01 1.15 26.91
N GLU A 444 -11.23 2.06 27.51
CA GLU A 444 -11.34 3.49 27.17
C GLU A 444 -10.89 3.76 25.74
N LEU A 445 -9.85 3.07 25.26
CA LEU A 445 -9.43 3.14 23.87
C LEU A 445 -10.55 2.68 22.93
N ALA A 446 -11.15 1.51 23.19
CA ALA A 446 -12.27 1.01 22.40
C ALA A 446 -13.49 1.95 22.42
N ARG A 447 -13.75 2.60 23.57
CA ARG A 447 -14.82 3.59 23.72
C ARG A 447 -14.55 4.84 22.89
N LEU A 448 -13.34 5.39 22.95
CA LEU A 448 -12.95 6.58 22.17
C LEU A 448 -12.95 6.31 20.67
N LEU A 449 -12.59 5.11 20.25
CA LEU A 449 -12.66 4.66 18.85
C LEU A 449 -14.09 4.33 18.37
N GLY A 450 -15.09 4.35 19.27
CA GLY A 450 -16.49 4.04 18.91
C GLY A 450 -16.77 2.57 18.63
N ILE A 451 -15.95 1.65 19.13
CA ILE A 451 -16.03 0.20 18.89
C ILE A 451 -16.28 -0.62 20.17
N SER A 452 -16.61 0.05 21.28
CA SER A 452 -16.91 -0.60 22.56
C SER A 452 -18.22 -1.40 22.50
N HIS A 453 -18.24 -2.57 23.14
CA HIS A 453 -19.43 -3.40 23.32
C HIS A 453 -19.61 -3.78 24.79
N ASP A 454 -20.82 -3.62 25.33
CA ASP A 454 -21.09 -3.82 26.77
C ASP A 454 -20.94 -5.27 27.23
N GLN A 455 -21.18 -6.24 26.35
CA GLN A 455 -21.14 -7.67 26.68
C GLN A 455 -19.81 -8.36 26.32
N ARG A 456 -18.82 -7.61 25.82
CA ARG A 456 -17.56 -8.18 25.32
C ARG A 456 -16.37 -7.47 25.94
N GLN A 457 -15.33 -8.24 26.28
CA GLN A 457 -14.09 -7.63 26.74
C GLN A 457 -13.45 -6.79 25.62
N ALA A 458 -12.98 -5.59 25.97
CA ALA A 458 -12.52 -4.59 25.01
C ALA A 458 -11.43 -5.08 24.04
N HIS A 459 -10.52 -5.92 24.52
CA HIS A 459 -9.45 -6.47 23.69
C HIS A 459 -9.96 -7.28 22.49
N PHE A 460 -11.12 -7.91 22.58
CA PHE A 460 -11.70 -8.60 21.42
C PHE A 460 -12.22 -7.61 20.38
N SER A 461 -12.90 -6.54 20.81
CA SER A 461 -13.34 -5.47 19.90
C SER A 461 -12.16 -4.77 19.24
N LEU A 462 -11.11 -4.47 20.01
CA LEU A 462 -9.88 -3.89 19.50
C LEU A 462 -9.20 -4.82 18.50
N ARG A 463 -9.10 -6.12 18.79
CA ARG A 463 -8.53 -7.09 17.85
C ARG A 463 -9.32 -7.15 16.55
N ASP A 464 -10.65 -7.16 16.64
CA ASP A 464 -11.50 -7.25 15.45
C ASP A 464 -11.42 -5.97 14.60
N ALA A 465 -11.28 -4.81 15.23
CA ALA A 465 -11.13 -3.52 14.54
C ALA A 465 -9.72 -3.28 13.98
N LEU A 466 -8.68 -3.64 14.73
CA LEU A 466 -7.27 -3.39 14.37
C LEU A 466 -6.64 -4.58 13.61
N GLY A 467 -7.36 -5.69 13.47
CA GLY A 467 -6.89 -6.95 12.88
C GLY A 467 -6.06 -7.81 13.84
N SER A 468 -5.13 -7.19 14.59
CA SER A 468 -4.34 -7.87 15.61
C SER A 468 -4.04 -6.93 16.78
N LEU A 469 -3.74 -7.51 17.95
CA LEU A 469 -3.20 -6.75 19.09
C LEU A 469 -1.68 -6.88 19.09
N PRO A 470 -0.95 -5.92 19.69
CA PRO A 470 0.49 -6.04 19.87
C PRO A 470 0.89 -7.38 20.49
N SER A 471 1.90 -8.05 19.92
CA SER A 471 2.35 -9.39 20.34
C SER A 471 2.80 -9.45 21.80
N THR A 472 3.25 -8.32 22.34
CA THR A 472 3.67 -8.12 23.73
C THR A 472 2.53 -8.26 24.74
N ARG A 473 1.26 -8.25 24.31
CA ARG A 473 0.09 -8.34 25.20
C ARG A 473 0.07 -9.61 26.04
N GLY A 474 0.41 -10.76 25.44
CA GLY A 474 0.39 -12.05 26.12
C GLY A 474 1.39 -12.10 27.27
N GLU A 475 2.64 -11.75 26.97
CA GLU A 475 3.70 -11.64 27.99
C GLU A 475 3.32 -10.63 29.08
N LEU A 476 2.77 -9.47 28.70
CA LEU A 476 2.34 -8.46 29.66
C LEU A 476 1.29 -9.03 30.61
N LEU A 477 0.24 -9.68 30.11
CA LEU A 477 -0.79 -10.28 30.95
C LEU A 477 -0.27 -11.37 31.90
N GLU A 478 0.64 -12.23 31.44
CA GLU A 478 1.27 -13.24 32.28
C GLU A 478 2.10 -12.62 33.41
N ARG A 479 2.76 -11.49 33.16
CA ARG A 479 3.53 -10.77 34.19
C ARG A 479 2.62 -10.05 35.18
N LEU A 480 1.57 -9.38 34.69
CA LEU A 480 0.62 -8.66 35.53
C LEU A 480 -0.18 -9.60 36.44
N SER A 481 -0.53 -10.81 35.97
CA SER A 481 -1.24 -11.82 36.77
C SER A 481 -0.37 -12.38 37.91
N LYS A 482 0.93 -12.60 37.68
CA LYS A 482 1.88 -13.04 38.73
C LYS A 482 2.08 -12.01 39.83
N SER A 483 1.99 -10.71 39.49
CA SER A 483 2.06 -9.62 40.47
C SER A 483 0.78 -9.49 41.32
N ASP A 484 -0.39 -9.75 40.72
CA ASP A 484 -1.68 -9.78 41.43
C ASP A 484 -1.75 -10.96 42.45
N ASP A 485 -1.14 -12.11 42.14
CA ASP A 485 -1.06 -13.27 43.05
C ASP A 485 -0.10 -13.06 44.24
N LEU A 486 1.01 -12.33 44.03
CA LEU A 486 1.98 -12.04 45.08
C LEU A 486 1.50 -10.95 46.05
N SER A 487 0.75 -9.96 45.55
CA SER A 487 0.15 -8.90 46.39
C SER A 487 -1.01 -9.44 47.24
N SER A 488 -1.85 -10.32 46.68
CA SER A 488 -2.91 -11.00 47.45
C SER A 488 -2.38 -12.00 48.49
N SER A 489 -1.22 -12.60 48.24
CA SER A 489 -0.51 -13.47 49.21
C SER A 489 0.13 -12.69 50.37
N ALA A 490 0.50 -11.43 50.15
CA ALA A 490 1.08 -10.56 51.19
C ALA A 490 0.01 -9.96 52.12
N GLU A 491 -1.18 -9.63 51.61
CA GLU A 491 -2.31 -9.16 52.43
C GLU A 491 -2.95 -10.27 53.28
N GLY A 492 -2.83 -11.54 52.86
CA GLY A 492 -3.33 -12.70 53.61
C GLY A 492 -2.53 -13.10 54.85
N LYS A 493 -1.37 -12.46 55.11
CA LYS A 493 -0.51 -12.73 56.29
C LYS A 493 -0.59 -11.65 57.38
N GLN A 494 -1.50 -10.68 57.25
CA GLN A 494 -1.72 -9.60 58.23
C GLN A 494 -3.18 -9.51 58.73
N ARG A 495 -3.88 -10.64 58.81
CA ARG A 495 -5.16 -10.75 59.53
C ARG A 495 -5.12 -11.82 60.59
#